data_AF-E9E6N7-F1
#
_entry.id   AF-E9E6N7-F1
#
_cell.length_a   1.000
_cell.length_b   1.000
_cell.length_c   1.000
_cell.angle_alpha   90.00
_cell.angle_beta   90.00
_cell.angle_gamma   90.00
#
_symmetry.space_group_name_H-M   'P 1'
#
loop_
_entity.id
_entity.type
_entity.pdbx_description
1 polymer ?
#
loop_
_entity_poly.entity_id
_entity_poly.type
_entity_poly.pdbx_seq_one_letter_code
_entity_poly.pdbx_strand_id
1 'polypeptide(L)'
;MASKTSPFLSLAGSGDLGSSAVDFARGRDLLETFTIADRWAQTYKFDFIKNSTEAMRIANKVSLRGDAQGVLSLQFMVEMEGGKRSFLDFRFVPFITYDEEDEDENGTGVGFEED
;
A
#
# COMPACT_ATOMS: atom_id res chain seq x y z
N MET A 1 18.66 10.04 -13.92
CA MET A 1 17.31 10.40 -13.40
C MET A 1 16.32 9.41 -13.97
N ALA A 2 15.82 8.46 -13.18
CA ALA A 2 14.84 7.46 -13.63
C ALA A 2 13.45 8.11 -13.73
N SER A 3 12.76 7.87 -14.84
CA SER A 3 11.53 8.55 -15.25
C SER A 3 10.36 8.39 -14.27
N LYS A 4 9.77 9.52 -13.84
CA LYS A 4 8.49 9.63 -13.11
C LYS A 4 7.29 9.61 -14.07
N THR A 5 7.10 8.54 -14.84
CA THR A 5 5.89 8.42 -15.69
C THR A 5 5.02 7.24 -15.30
N SER A 6 3.98 7.58 -14.54
CA SER A 6 2.76 6.83 -14.20
C SER A 6 2.28 5.81 -15.27
N PRO A 7 1.61 4.71 -14.87
CA PRO A 7 1.29 4.31 -13.50
C PRO A 7 2.36 3.41 -12.87
N PHE A 8 2.76 3.74 -11.64
CA PHE A 8 3.60 2.89 -10.80
C PHE A 8 2.76 2.40 -9.63
N LEU A 9 2.50 1.10 -9.60
CA LEU A 9 2.11 0.40 -8.38
C LEU A 9 3.34 -0.40 -7.96
N SER A 10 3.72 -0.28 -6.70
CA SER A 10 4.75 -1.14 -6.12
C SER A 10 4.28 -1.70 -4.80
N LEU A 11 4.60 -2.97 -4.57
CA LEU A 11 4.39 -3.66 -3.31
C LEU A 11 5.77 -4.06 -2.79
N ALA A 12 6.08 -3.72 -1.56
CA ALA A 12 7.35 -4.03 -0.93
C ALA A 12 7.14 -4.62 0.47
N GLY A 13 8.06 -5.48 0.88
CA GLY A 13 8.12 -6.05 2.21
C GLY A 13 9.57 -6.12 2.68
N SER A 14 9.79 -5.81 3.95
CA SER A 14 11.08 -5.87 4.62
C SER A 14 10.99 -6.80 5.84
N GLY A 15 12.04 -7.57 6.07
CA GLY A 15 12.23 -8.37 7.28
C GLY A 15 13.71 -8.46 7.63
N ASP A 16 14.01 -9.16 8.72
CA ASP A 16 15.36 -9.17 9.33
C ASP A 16 16.46 -9.66 8.39
N LEU A 17 16.12 -10.51 7.42
CA LEU A 17 17.05 -11.10 6.46
C LEU A 17 17.13 -10.36 5.12
N GLY A 18 16.35 -9.28 4.96
CA GLY A 18 16.37 -8.46 3.75
C GLY A 18 14.99 -7.92 3.36
N SER A 19 14.94 -7.32 2.17
CA SER A 19 13.72 -6.77 1.60
C SER A 19 13.44 -7.34 0.21
N SER A 20 12.17 -7.31 -0.17
CA SER A 20 11.69 -7.67 -1.50
C SER A 20 10.71 -6.61 -1.98
N ALA A 21 10.74 -6.31 -3.27
CA ALA A 21 9.82 -5.37 -3.89
C ALA A 21 9.41 -5.86 -5.29
N VAL A 22 8.15 -5.63 -5.62
CA VAL A 22 7.56 -5.88 -6.93
C VAL A 22 7.08 -4.55 -7.49
N ASP A 23 7.49 -4.24 -8.72
CA ASP A 23 7.04 -3.07 -9.47
C ASP A 23 6.17 -3.53 -10.65
N PHE A 24 4.95 -2.99 -10.72
CA PHE A 24 3.95 -3.31 -11.74
C PHE A 24 4.03 -2.40 -12.97
N ALA A 25 5.04 -1.54 -13.10
CA ALA A 25 5.25 -0.66 -14.28
C ALA A 25 5.25 -1.42 -15.62
N ARG A 26 5.72 -2.67 -15.62
CA ARG A 26 5.75 -3.56 -16.80
C ARG A 26 4.56 -4.51 -16.87
N GLY A 27 3.75 -4.59 -15.82
CA GLY A 27 2.59 -5.47 -15.71
C GLY A 27 1.29 -4.82 -16.21
N ARG A 28 1.34 -4.07 -17.31
CA ARG A 28 0.16 -3.36 -17.84
C ARG A 28 -1.02 -4.28 -18.11
N ASP A 29 -0.75 -5.50 -18.57
CA ASP A 29 -1.78 -6.50 -18.86
C ASP A 29 -2.46 -7.07 -17.59
N LEU A 30 -1.86 -6.85 -16.41
CA LEU A 30 -2.44 -7.22 -15.11
C LEU A 30 -3.40 -6.15 -14.58
N LEU A 31 -3.31 -4.90 -15.07
CA LEU A 31 -4.07 -3.76 -14.58
C LEU A 31 -5.23 -3.45 -15.52
N GLU A 32 -6.44 -3.89 -15.14
CA GLU A 32 -7.66 -3.56 -15.91
C GLU A 32 -8.08 -2.09 -15.72
N THR A 33 -7.95 -1.57 -14.51
CA THR A 33 -8.31 -0.19 -14.17
C THR A 33 -7.35 0.32 -13.12
N PHE A 34 -6.82 1.52 -13.36
CA PHE A 34 -5.88 2.14 -12.45
C PHE A 34 -6.14 3.64 -12.37
N THR A 35 -6.41 4.14 -11.16
CA THR A 35 -6.70 5.55 -10.92
C THR A 35 -6.00 5.97 -9.65
N ILE A 36 -5.19 7.01 -9.74
CA ILE A 36 -4.50 7.65 -8.63
C ILE A 36 -4.80 9.14 -8.72
N ALA A 37 -5.41 9.69 -7.68
CA ALA A 37 -5.61 11.14 -7.56
C ALA A 37 -4.31 11.81 -7.14
N ASP A 38 -3.70 11.31 -6.07
CA ASP A 38 -2.47 11.81 -5.48
C ASP A 38 -1.54 10.65 -5.09
N ARG A 39 -0.25 10.95 -4.91
CA ARG A 39 0.71 9.94 -4.42
C ARG A 39 0.21 9.37 -3.09
N TRP A 40 0.00 8.05 -3.05
CA TRP A 40 -0.48 7.34 -1.88
C TRP A 40 0.47 6.18 -1.55
N ALA A 41 0.93 6.12 -0.30
CA ALA A 41 1.85 5.10 0.19
C ALA A 41 1.50 4.79 1.65
N GLN A 42 1.40 3.50 1.97
CA GLN A 42 1.00 3.03 3.30
C GLN A 42 1.71 1.72 3.63
N THR A 43 1.95 1.49 4.92
CA THR A 43 2.55 0.26 5.45
C THR A 43 1.50 -0.49 6.26
N TYR A 44 1.51 -1.83 6.17
CA TYR A 44 0.56 -2.69 6.87
C TYR A 44 1.31 -3.85 7.54
N LYS A 45 0.78 -4.35 8.66
CA LYS A 45 1.31 -5.58 9.26
C LYS A 45 1.13 -6.74 8.28
N PHE A 46 2.23 -7.35 7.86
CA PHE A 46 2.22 -8.43 6.88
C PHE A 46 1.33 -9.61 7.33
N ASP A 47 1.34 -9.95 8.63
CA ASP A 47 0.51 -11.02 9.18
C ASP A 47 -0.99 -10.79 8.94
N PHE A 48 -1.44 -9.53 8.91
CA PHE A 48 -2.83 -9.22 8.61
C PHE A 48 -3.11 -9.36 7.11
N ILE A 49 -2.24 -8.84 6.26
CA ILE A 49 -2.35 -9.01 4.80
C ILE A 49 -2.40 -10.50 4.44
N LYS A 50 -1.59 -11.32 5.10
CA LYS A 50 -1.50 -12.77 4.89
C LYS A 50 -2.86 -13.48 5.08
N ASN A 51 -3.74 -12.97 5.94
CA ASN A 51 -5.08 -13.55 6.13
C ASN A 51 -5.98 -13.48 4.88
N SER A 52 -5.64 -12.63 3.91
CA SER A 52 -6.36 -12.54 2.64
C SER A 52 -5.83 -13.48 1.55
N THR A 53 -4.72 -14.20 1.79
CA THR A 53 -4.05 -15.04 0.78
C THR A 53 -4.95 -16.14 0.24
N GLU A 54 -5.77 -16.77 1.08
CA GLU A 54 -6.70 -17.82 0.62
C GLU A 54 -7.78 -17.26 -0.30
N ALA A 55 -8.27 -16.05 -0.02
CA ALA A 55 -9.19 -15.35 -0.90
C ALA A 55 -8.52 -14.99 -2.23
N MET A 56 -7.28 -14.49 -2.19
CA MET A 56 -6.47 -14.20 -3.37
C MET A 56 -6.27 -15.43 -4.24
N ARG A 57 -6.02 -16.61 -3.64
CA ARG A 57 -5.77 -17.85 -4.36
C ARG A 57 -6.95 -18.31 -5.22
N ILE A 58 -8.18 -18.05 -4.78
CA ILE A 58 -9.40 -18.45 -5.49
C ILE A 58 -10.01 -17.32 -6.33
N ALA A 59 -9.49 -16.10 -6.22
CA ALA A 59 -10.03 -14.94 -6.91
C ALA A 59 -9.64 -14.92 -8.39
N ASN A 60 -10.58 -14.51 -9.25
CA ASN A 60 -10.32 -14.22 -10.65
C ASN A 60 -9.80 -12.79 -10.83
N LYS A 61 -10.27 -11.87 -9.98
CA LYS A 61 -9.88 -10.45 -9.98
C LYS A 61 -9.81 -9.93 -8.56
N VAL A 62 -8.96 -8.93 -8.35
CA VAL A 62 -8.89 -8.18 -7.10
C VAL A 62 -8.97 -6.69 -7.37
N SER A 63 -9.74 -5.98 -6.55
CA SER A 63 -9.72 -4.51 -6.50
C SER A 63 -8.98 -4.07 -5.24
N LEU A 64 -8.02 -3.15 -5.42
CA LEU A 64 -7.27 -2.51 -4.35
C LEU A 64 -7.77 -1.07 -4.25
N ARG A 65 -8.17 -0.64 -3.05
CA ARG A 65 -8.57 0.74 -2.78
C ARG A 65 -7.95 1.24 -1.50
N GLY A 66 -7.19 2.33 -1.60
CA GLY A 66 -6.78 3.13 -0.46
C GLY A 66 -7.74 4.29 -0.22
N ASP A 67 -7.93 4.68 1.03
CA ASP A 67 -8.63 5.91 1.38
C ASP A 67 -7.69 6.95 2.04
N ALA A 68 -8.26 8.13 2.34
CA ALA A 68 -7.56 9.24 2.95
C ALA A 68 -7.08 8.96 4.39
N GLN A 69 -7.67 7.98 5.07
CA GLN A 69 -7.24 7.54 6.41
C GLN A 69 -6.16 6.46 6.34
N GLY A 70 -5.74 6.07 5.13
CA GLY A 70 -4.74 5.04 4.90
C GLY A 70 -5.30 3.61 4.99
N VAL A 71 -6.62 3.42 5.10
CA VAL A 71 -7.20 2.08 5.13
C VAL A 71 -7.10 1.47 3.72
N LEU A 72 -6.60 0.24 3.65
CA LEU A 72 -6.57 -0.55 2.43
C LEU A 72 -7.75 -1.51 2.40
N SER A 73 -8.57 -1.43 1.36
CA SER A 73 -9.60 -2.41 1.02
C SER A 73 -9.09 -3.32 -0.08
N LEU A 74 -9.13 -4.63 0.15
CA LEU A 74 -8.95 -5.67 -0.88
C LEU A 74 -10.30 -6.34 -1.11
N GLN A 75 -10.84 -6.20 -2.31
CA GLN A 75 -12.06 -6.88 -2.73
C GLN A 75 -11.73 -7.95 -3.77
N PHE A 76 -11.90 -9.21 -3.40
CA PHE A 76 -11.65 -10.35 -4.28
C PHE A 76 -12.95 -10.80 -4.94
N MET A 77 -12.97 -10.86 -6.27
CA MET A 77 -14.07 -11.40 -7.05
C MET A 77 -13.79 -12.87 -7.36
N VAL A 78 -14.70 -13.75 -6.95
CA VAL A 78 -14.63 -15.19 -7.19
C VAL A 78 -15.78 -15.58 -8.11
N GLU A 79 -15.46 -16.19 -9.24
CA GLU A 79 -16.44 -16.78 -10.13
C GLU A 79 -16.82 -18.17 -9.63
N MET A 80 -18.11 -18.39 -9.45
CA MET A 80 -18.71 -19.65 -9.01
C MET A 80 -19.32 -20.37 -10.20
N GLU A 81 -19.59 -21.66 -10.03
CA GLU A 81 -20.30 -22.45 -11.04
C GLU A 81 -21.64 -21.81 -11.43
N GLY A 82 -21.99 -21.92 -12.71
CA GLY A 82 -23.19 -21.29 -13.27
C GLY A 82 -23.08 -19.79 -13.51
N GLY A 83 -21.86 -19.24 -13.57
CA GLY A 83 -21.62 -17.83 -13.93
C GLY A 83 -21.97 -16.83 -12.82
N LYS A 84 -22.22 -17.31 -11.60
CA LYS A 84 -22.46 -16.44 -10.43
C LYS A 84 -21.13 -15.85 -9.96
N ARG A 85 -21.19 -14.64 -9.38
CA ARG A 85 -20.04 -13.96 -8.79
C ARG A 85 -20.25 -13.75 -7.30
N SER A 86 -19.21 -14.04 -6.52
CA SER A 86 -19.15 -13.78 -5.08
C SER A 86 -17.98 -12.85 -4.78
N PHE A 87 -18.08 -12.11 -3.68
CA PHE A 87 -17.06 -11.14 -3.27
C PHE A 87 -16.60 -11.40 -1.85
N LEU A 88 -15.29 -11.29 -1.62
CA LEU A 88 -14.67 -11.33 -0.30
C LEU A 88 -13.98 -9.97 -0.06
N ASP A 89 -14.37 -9.28 1.00
CA ASP A 89 -13.85 -7.97 1.36
C ASP A 89 -12.96 -8.05 2.60
N PHE A 90 -11.73 -7.56 2.46
CA PHE A 90 -10.78 -7.38 3.56
C PHE A 90 -10.45 -5.90 3.72
N ARG A 91 -10.38 -5.42 4.97
CA ARG A 91 -9.96 -4.05 5.29
C ARG A 91 -8.81 -4.08 6.27
N PHE A 92 -7.75 -3.35 5.93
CA PHE A 92 -6.54 -3.26 6.70
C PHE A 92 -6.32 -1.81 7.15
N VAL A 93 -6.25 -1.63 8.45
CA VAL A 93 -5.83 -0.37 9.06
C VAL A 93 -4.31 -0.25 8.92
N PRO A 94 -3.78 0.93 8.55
CA PRO A 94 -2.35 1.13 8.39
C PRO A 94 -1.59 0.78 9.69
N PHE A 95 -0.41 0.22 9.53
CA PHE A 95 0.53 0.02 10.62
C PHE A 95 1.25 1.34 10.87
N ILE A 96 0.81 2.05 11.90
CA ILE A 96 1.49 3.24 12.39
C ILE A 96 2.64 2.76 13.28
N THR A 97 3.88 2.94 12.82
CA THR A 97 5.00 3.03 13.75
C THR A 97 4.87 4.41 14.39
N TYR A 98 4.57 4.46 15.68
CA TYR A 98 4.87 5.67 16.43
C TYR A 98 6.40 5.66 16.51
N ASP A 99 7.05 6.39 15.61
CA ASP A 99 8.47 6.62 15.75
C ASP A 99 8.64 7.42 17.06
N GLU A 100 9.21 6.79 18.09
CA GLU A 100 9.61 7.44 19.36
C GLU A 100 10.86 8.33 19.15
N GLU A 101 11.05 8.93 17.97
CA GLU A 101 12.26 9.69 17.61
C GLU A 101 11.95 11.01 16.87
N ASP A 102 10.95 11.76 17.33
CA ASP A 102 10.79 13.19 17.00
C ASP A 102 10.87 14.04 18.30
N GLU A 103 11.80 13.73 19.21
CA GLU A 103 12.32 14.70 20.18
C GLU A 103 13.73 15.11 19.73
N ASP A 104 13.82 16.19 18.96
CA ASP A 104 14.91 17.20 18.97
C ASP A 104 15.07 17.91 17.61
N GLU A 105 14.03 18.61 17.16
CA GLU A 105 14.23 19.68 16.17
C GLU A 105 13.47 20.95 16.58
N ASN A 106 13.95 21.59 17.65
CA ASN A 106 13.65 23.01 17.87
C ASN A 106 14.81 23.76 18.53
N GLY A 107 16.00 23.68 17.91
CA GLY A 107 17.08 24.63 18.13
C GLY A 107 16.91 25.86 17.26
N THR A 108 15.88 26.68 17.49
CA THR A 108 15.74 27.98 16.83
C THR A 108 16.94 28.84 17.17
N GLY A 109 17.77 29.12 16.16
CA GLY A 109 18.80 30.14 16.24
C GLY A 109 18.17 31.51 16.51
N VAL A 110 18.39 32.02 17.71
CA VAL A 110 18.22 33.44 18.04
C VAL A 110 19.61 34.03 18.14
N GLY A 111 20.07 34.63 17.04
CA GLY A 111 21.15 35.60 17.09
C GLY A 111 20.58 36.88 17.70
N PHE A 112 21.03 37.21 18.90
CA PHE A 112 20.92 38.56 19.43
C PHE A 112 22.29 39.23 19.26
N GLU A 113 22.33 40.27 18.41
CA GLU A 113 23.34 41.32 18.50
C GLU A 113 23.09 42.11 19.80
N GLU A 114 24.12 42.32 20.60
CA GLU A 114 24.19 43.42 21.58
C GLU A 114 25.60 44.03 21.53
N ASP A 115 25.62 45.32 21.15
CA ASP A 115 26.62 46.41 21.25
C ASP A 115 28.14 46.13 21.20
#